data_AF-A0A841Y4T1-F1
#
_entry.id   AF-A0A841Y4T1-F1
#
_cell.length_a   1.000
_cell.length_b   1.000
_cell.length_c   1.000
_cell.angle_alpha   90.00
_cell.angle_beta   90.00
_cell.angle_gamma   90.00
#
_symmetry.space_group_name_H-M   'P 1'
#
loop_
_entity.id
_entity.type
_entity.pdbx_description
1 polymer ?
#
loop_
_entity_poly.entity_id
_entity_poly.type
_entity_poly.pdbx_seq_one_letter_code
_entity_poly.pdbx_strand_id
1 'polypeptide(L)'
;MHLHGHKMLVLTRNGKATTGSPWWTDTLNVAPGETYEVAFKADNPGIWMDHCHNLDHAMNGMMMHLQYDNVYTPFSGHTHE
;
A
#
# COMPACT_ATOMS: atom_id res chain seq x y z
N MET A 1 -6.27 -1.44 2.98
CA MET A 1 -5.10 -0.99 2.22
C MET A 1 -4.43 -2.19 1.61
N HIS A 2 -4.26 -2.18 0.30
CA HIS A 2 -3.70 -3.26 -0.49
C HIS A 2 -2.62 -2.69 -1.39
N LEU A 3 -1.38 -3.09 -1.13
CA LEU A 3 -0.23 -2.70 -1.94
C LEU A 3 -0.03 -3.74 -3.03
N HIS A 4 -0.29 -3.34 -4.28
CA HIS A 4 -0.06 -4.22 -5.41
C HIS A 4 1.43 -4.51 -5.62
N GLY A 5 1.71 -5.71 -6.16
CA GLY A 5 3.04 -6.11 -6.61
C GLY A 5 4.04 -6.46 -5.50
N HIS A 6 3.67 -6.35 -4.22
CA HIS A 6 4.57 -6.56 -3.08
C HIS A 6 3.89 -7.29 -1.93
N LYS A 7 4.69 -7.98 -1.12
CA LYS A 7 4.30 -8.35 0.25
C LYS A 7 4.95 -7.38 1.23
N MET A 8 4.19 -7.01 2.23
CA MET A 8 4.59 -6.14 3.33
C MET A 8 4.79 -6.96 4.60
N LEU A 9 5.85 -6.67 5.35
CA LEU A 9 6.02 -7.06 6.73
C LEU A 9 5.42 -5.98 7.61
N VAL A 10 4.48 -6.35 8.48
CA VAL A 10 3.98 -5.44 9.52
C VAL A 10 5.01 -5.36 10.64
N LEU A 11 5.47 -4.14 10.95
CA LEU A 11 6.44 -3.87 12.00
C LEU A 11 5.71 -3.50 13.30
N THR A 12 4.75 -2.58 13.21
CA THR A 12 3.96 -2.11 14.35
C THR A 12 2.48 -1.97 13.99
N ARG A 13 1.62 -2.10 15.00
CA ARG A 13 0.19 -1.72 14.97
C ARG A 13 -0.06 -0.77 16.13
N ASN A 14 -0.57 0.41 15.84
CA ASN A 14 -0.83 1.48 16.83
C ASN A 14 0.41 1.78 17.68
N GLY A 15 1.59 1.86 17.05
CA GLY A 15 2.88 2.11 17.71
C GLY A 15 3.45 0.97 18.54
N LYS A 16 2.77 -0.19 18.61
CA LYS A 16 3.26 -1.39 19.31
C LYS A 16 3.83 -2.38 18.31
N ALA A 17 5.07 -2.82 18.55
CA ALA A 17 5.71 -3.85 17.75
C ALA A 17 4.86 -5.14 17.67
N THR A 18 4.77 -5.72 16.48
CA THR A 18 4.15 -7.04 16.31
C THR A 18 5.00 -8.11 16.99
N THR A 19 4.36 -9.12 17.56
CA THR A 19 5.03 -10.20 18.29
C THR A 19 4.69 -11.57 17.71
N GLY A 20 5.57 -12.55 17.91
CA GLY A 20 5.39 -13.91 17.40
C GLY A 20 6.02 -14.07 16.02
N SER A 21 5.41 -14.92 15.18
CA SER A 21 5.86 -15.11 13.80
C SER A 21 5.73 -13.80 13.00
N PRO A 22 6.66 -13.51 12.07
CA PRO A 22 6.58 -12.33 11.21
C PRO A 22 5.23 -12.26 10.47
N TRP A 23 4.56 -11.12 10.58
CA TRP A 23 3.27 -10.89 9.92
C TRP A 23 3.51 -10.35 8.51
N TRP A 24 3.60 -11.26 7.55
CA TRP A 24 3.63 -10.93 6.12
C TRP A 24 2.23 -10.89 5.53
N THR A 25 1.91 -9.83 4.79
CA THR A 25 0.63 -9.67 4.09
C THR A 25 0.77 -8.70 2.91
N ASP A 26 -0.11 -8.77 1.92
CA ASP A 26 -0.26 -7.74 0.87
C ASP A 26 -1.42 -6.79 1.17
N THR A 27 -2.27 -7.14 2.15
CA THR A 27 -3.52 -6.43 2.46
C THR A 27 -3.69 -6.29 3.96
N LEU A 28 -4.05 -5.09 4.39
CA LEU A 28 -4.39 -4.76 5.78
C LEU A 28 -5.78 -4.15 5.85
N ASN A 29 -6.59 -4.67 6.77
CA ASN A 29 -7.82 -4.01 7.19
C ASN A 29 -7.46 -2.96 8.25
N VAL A 30 -7.40 -1.69 7.84
CA VAL A 30 -7.05 -0.57 8.72
C VAL A 30 -8.34 0.07 9.20
N ALA A 31 -8.66 -0.10 10.49
CA ALA A 31 -9.86 0.50 11.07
C ALA A 31 -9.67 2.00 11.36
N PRO A 32 -10.76 2.79 11.54
CA PRO A 32 -10.65 4.20 11.92
C PRO A 32 -9.80 4.40 13.18
N GLY A 33 -8.82 5.31 13.10
CA GLY A 33 -7.89 5.59 14.20
C GLY A 33 -6.76 4.57 14.36
N GLU A 34 -6.71 3.51 13.56
CA GLU A 34 -5.58 2.59 13.55
C GLU A 34 -4.43 3.07 12.66
N THR A 35 -3.21 2.74 13.07
CA THR A 35 -1.99 2.95 12.29
C THR A 35 -1.19 1.67 12.20
N TYR A 36 -0.53 1.46 11.06
CA TYR A 36 0.38 0.35 10.84
C TYR A 36 1.67 0.91 10.25
N GLU A 37 2.80 0.44 10.76
CA GLU A 37 4.09 0.64 10.10
C GLU A 37 4.45 -0.66 9.38
N VAL A 38 4.78 -0.54 8.10
CA VAL A 38 5.10 -1.68 7.25
C VAL A 38 6.44 -1.47 6.54
N ALA A 39 7.13 -2.56 6.27
CA ALA A 39 8.28 -2.60 5.39
C ALA A 39 8.01 -3.55 4.23
N PHE A 40 8.43 -3.19 3.03
CA PHE A 40 8.45 -4.11 1.90
C PHE A 40 9.79 -3.98 1.18
N LYS A 41 10.18 -5.04 0.48
CA LYS A 41 11.35 -5.01 -0.38
C LYS A 41 10.91 -4.48 -1.74
N ALA A 42 11.51 -3.39 -2.21
CA ALA A 42 11.25 -2.84 -3.52
C ALA A 42 12.07 -3.61 -4.58
N ASP A 43 11.65 -4.82 -4.93
CA ASP A 43 12.31 -5.70 -5.91
C ASP A 43 11.45 -6.12 -7.10
N ASN A 44 10.34 -5.42 -7.32
CA ASN A 44 9.43 -5.63 -8.46
C ASN A 44 9.22 -4.29 -9.20
N PRO A 45 10.17 -3.85 -10.04
CA PRO A 45 10.12 -2.55 -10.71
C PRO A 45 8.84 -2.34 -11.51
N GLY A 46 8.13 -1.25 -11.25
CA GLY A 46 6.84 -0.96 -11.85
C GLY A 46 6.23 0.35 -11.36
N ILE A 47 5.02 0.63 -11.84
CA ILE A 47 4.12 1.61 -11.25
C ILE A 47 2.97 0.82 -10.65
N TRP A 48 2.92 0.79 -9.33
CA TRP A 48 1.96 0.02 -8.55
C TRP A 48 1.00 0.93 -7.82
N MET A 49 -0.13 0.38 -7.41
CA MET A 49 -1.14 1.10 -6.65
C MET A 49 -1.17 0.59 -5.21
N ASP A 50 -1.34 1.48 -4.25
CA ASP A 50 -1.87 1.17 -2.93
C ASP A 50 -3.27 1.78 -2.83
N HIS A 51 -4.25 1.01 -2.39
CA HIS A 51 -5.64 1.48 -2.33
C HIS A 51 -6.47 0.73 -1.29
N CYS A 52 -7.65 1.27 -0.99
CA CYS A 52 -8.62 0.57 -0.18
C CYS A 52 -9.30 -0.55 -0.98
N HIS A 53 -9.34 -1.76 -0.45
CA HIS A 53 -10.05 -2.86 -1.11
C HIS A 53 -11.59 -2.75 -0.97
N ASN A 54 -12.09 -1.75 -0.25
CA ASN A 54 -13.46 -1.29 -0.41
C ASN A 54 -13.51 -0.37 -1.64
N LEU A 55 -14.14 -0.87 -2.72
CA LEU A 55 -14.14 -0.20 -4.02
C LEU A 55 -14.82 1.17 -3.98
N ASP A 56 -15.84 1.37 -3.14
CA ASP A 56 -16.47 2.69 -2.98
C ASP A 56 -15.46 3.70 -2.45
N HIS A 57 -14.61 3.31 -1.51
CA HIS A 57 -13.56 4.19 -0.98
C HIS A 57 -12.46 4.44 -2.03
N ALA A 58 -12.07 3.41 -2.80
CA ALA A 58 -11.10 3.56 -3.88
C ALA A 58 -11.62 4.51 -4.97
N MET A 59 -12.88 4.36 -5.39
CA MET A 59 -13.55 5.23 -6.37
C MET A 59 -13.65 6.68 -5.88
N ASN A 60 -13.79 6.88 -4.56
CA ASN A 60 -13.76 8.21 -3.94
C ASN A 60 -12.33 8.76 -3.71
N GLY A 61 -11.31 8.15 -4.30
CA GLY A 61 -9.94 8.68 -4.34
C GLY A 61 -8.99 8.15 -3.26
N MET A 62 -9.37 7.13 -2.50
CA MET A 62 -8.47 6.49 -1.52
C MET A 62 -7.44 5.58 -2.22
N MET A 63 -6.55 6.20 -2.99
CA MET A 63 -5.55 5.58 -3.85
C MET A 63 -4.22 6.34 -3.76
N MET A 64 -3.11 5.62 -3.88
CA MET A 64 -1.75 6.13 -3.95
C MET A 64 -0.98 5.34 -5.01
N HIS A 65 -0.02 5.98 -5.67
CA HIS A 65 0.94 5.30 -6.54
C HIS A 65 2.27 5.04 -5.82
N LEU A 66 2.78 3.82 -5.96
CA LEU A 66 4.17 3.45 -5.70
C LEU A 66 4.88 3.34 -7.04
N GLN A 67 5.75 4.30 -7.35
CA GLN A 67 6.52 4.33 -8.58
C GLN A 67 7.99 4.10 -8.28
N TYR A 68 8.60 3.16 -9.02
CA TYR A 68 10.04 2.97 -9.01
C TYR A 68 10.72 4.07 -9.81
N ASP A 69 11.89 4.50 -9.35
CA ASP A 69 12.73 5.43 -10.09
C ASP A 69 13.03 4.90 -11.50
N ASN A 70 13.00 5.81 -12.48
CA ASN A 70 13.23 5.52 -13.89
C ASN A 70 12.24 4.54 -14.55
N VAL A 71 11.12 4.23 -13.89
CA VAL A 71 9.99 3.53 -14.52
C VAL A 71 8.93 4.56 -14.90
N TYR A 72 8.53 4.59 -16.17
CA TYR A 72 7.56 5.54 -16.69
C TYR A 72 6.48 4.82 -17.51
N THR A 73 5.32 5.46 -17.63
CA THR A 73 4.23 5.05 -18.51
C THR A 73 4.01 6.14 -19.58
N PRO A 74 3.69 5.79 -20.83
CA PRO A 74 3.33 6.77 -21.86
C PRO A 74 1.97 7.44 -21.56
N PHE A 75 1.20 6.93 -20.61
CA PHE A 75 -0.08 7.48 -20.19
C PHE A 75 0.13 8.51 -19.07
N SER A 76 -0.27 9.76 -19.30
CA SER A 76 -0.36 10.76 -18.22
C SER A 76 -1.47 10.35 -17.26
N GLY A 77 -1.19 10.31 -15.95
CA GLY A 77 -2.24 10.13 -14.94
C GLY A 77 -3.28 11.23 -15.11
N HIS A 78 -4.55 10.86 -15.21
CA HIS A 78 -5.64 11.84 -15.19
C HIS A 78 -5.61 12.52 -13.82
N THR A 79 -5.19 13.78 -13.76
CA THR A 79 -5.44 14.64 -12.61
C THR A 79 -6.95 14.89 -12.60
N HIS A 80 -7.68 14.17 -11.75
CA HIS A 80 -8.99 14.65 -11.35
C HIS A 80 -8.74 15.84 -10.42
N GLU A 81 -9.00 17.04 -10.95
CA GLU A 81 -9.21 18.26 -10.16
C GLU A 81 -10.41 18.10 -9.21
#